data_AF-A0AAC8QE77-F1
#
_entry.id   AF-A0AAC8QE77-F1
#
_cell.length_a   1.000
_cell.length_b   1.000
_cell.length_c   1.000
_cell.angle_alpha   90.00
_cell.angle_beta   90.00
_cell.angle_gamma   90.00
#
_symmetry.space_group_name_H-M   'P 1'
#
loop_
_entity.id
_entity.type
_entity.pdbx_description
1 polymer ?
#
loop_
_entity_poly.entity_id
_entity_poly.type
_entity_poly.pdbx_seq_one_letter_code
_entity_poly.pdbx_strand_id
1 'polypeptide(L)'
;MRLRLVNPGAEPWTLAGAALVDSTGEEVDLTRWQEAPIPANGAGAVVVGIKGERAQLGCPCTLKLWEAQGPRTVTFVNVTFPVSQQAAP
;
A
#
# COMPACT_ATOMS: atom_id res chain seq x y z
N MET A 1 1.90 0.79 7.55
CA MET A 1 0.46 1.14 7.47
C MET A 1 -0.34 -0.10 7.11
N ARG A 2 -1.47 -0.36 7.80
CA ARG A 2 -2.37 -1.48 7.51
C ARG A 2 -3.63 -0.96 6.81
N LEU A 3 -4.01 -1.58 5.71
CA LEU A 3 -5.18 -1.23 4.91
C LEU A 3 -6.15 -2.40 4.86
N ARG A 4 -7.45 -2.10 4.96
CA ARG A 4 -8.51 -3.07 4.71
C ARG A 4 -9.03 -2.86 3.31
N LEU A 5 -8.95 -3.90 2.47
CA LEU A 5 -9.44 -3.88 1.10
C LEU A 5 -10.65 -4.78 0.97
N VAL A 6 -11.57 -4.40 0.09
CA VAL A 6 -12.68 -5.25 -0.36
C VAL A 6 -12.39 -5.63 -1.81
N ASN A 7 -12.50 -6.92 -2.12
CA ASN A 7 -12.33 -7.46 -3.46
C ASN A 7 -13.71 -7.80 -4.05
N PRO A 8 -14.36 -6.91 -4.79
CA PRO A 8 -15.62 -7.20 -5.48
C PRO A 8 -15.43 -8.04 -6.76
N GLY A 9 -14.20 -8.47 -7.07
CA GLY A 9 -13.88 -9.26 -8.26
C GLY A 9 -14.21 -10.74 -8.11
N ALA A 10 -14.22 -11.44 -9.25
CA ALA A 10 -14.51 -12.87 -9.33
C ALA A 10 -13.33 -13.77 -8.94
N GLU A 11 -12.09 -13.24 -8.96
CA GLU A 11 -10.88 -13.98 -8.61
C GLU A 11 -10.25 -13.45 -7.31
N PRO A 12 -9.51 -14.30 -6.56
CA PRO A 12 -8.71 -13.86 -5.44
C PRO A 12 -7.74 -12.75 -5.83
N TRP A 13 -7.46 -11.84 -4.91
CA TRP A 13 -6.56 -10.71 -5.13
C TRP A 13 -5.31 -10.86 -4.26
N THR A 14 -4.15 -10.93 -4.92
CA THR A 14 -2.85 -11.05 -4.26
C THR A 14 -2.02 -9.81 -4.56
N LEU A 15 -1.59 -9.11 -3.53
CA LEU A 15 -0.75 -7.92 -3.60
C LEU A 15 0.61 -8.28 -4.20
N ALA A 16 0.91 -7.72 -5.37
CA ALA A 16 2.18 -7.95 -6.06
C ALA A 16 3.16 -6.79 -5.95
N GLY A 17 2.64 -5.57 -5.78
CA GLY A 17 3.47 -4.39 -5.63
C GLY A 17 2.70 -3.23 -5.04
N ALA A 18 3.47 -2.30 -4.47
CA ALA A 18 2.96 -1.13 -3.81
C ALA A 18 3.95 0.02 -3.98
N ALA A 19 3.46 1.19 -4.38
CA ALA A 19 4.27 2.39 -4.55
C ALA A 19 3.56 3.60 -3.96
N LEU A 20 4.33 4.51 -3.37
CA LEU A 20 3.88 5.86 -3.05
C LEU A 20 4.34 6.80 -4.14
N VAL A 21 3.44 7.62 -4.63
CA VAL A 21 3.71 8.70 -5.58
C VAL A 21 3.58 10.01 -4.86
N ASP A 22 4.63 10.83 -4.87
CA ASP A 22 4.59 12.16 -4.28
C ASP A 22 3.96 13.21 -5.23
N SER A 23 3.91 14.46 -4.80
CA SER A 23 3.35 15.56 -5.61
C SER A 23 4.18 15.91 -6.85
N THR A 24 5.45 15.49 -6.90
CA THR A 24 6.34 15.69 -8.06
C THR A 24 6.21 14.55 -9.08
N GLY A 25 5.49 13.48 -8.73
CA GLY A 25 5.35 12.29 -9.54
C GLY A 25 6.44 11.24 -9.30
N GLU A 26 7.29 11.43 -8.28
CA GLU A 26 8.32 10.45 -7.92
C GLU A 26 7.66 9.24 -7.25
N GLU A 27 7.96 8.04 -7.75
CA GLU A 27 7.44 6.78 -7.21
C GLU A 27 8.47 6.12 -6.29
N VAL A 28 8.07 5.84 -5.04
CA VAL A 28 8.85 5.13 -4.02
C VAL A 28 8.26 3.74 -3.82
N ASP A 29 9.04 2.70 -4.10
CA ASP A 29 8.64 1.30 -3.87
C ASP A 29 8.50 1.01 -2.37
N LEU A 30 7.46 0.25 -2.03
CA LEU A 30 7.14 -0.12 -0.66
C LEU A 30 7.38 -1.60 -0.40
N THR A 31 7.89 -1.87 0.80
CA THR A 31 7.76 -3.20 1.40
C THR A 31 6.29 -3.51 1.61
N ARG A 32 5.95 -4.79 1.39
CA ARG A 32 4.58 -5.27 1.32
C ARG A 32 4.46 -6.60 2.02
N TRP A 33 3.36 -6.78 2.71
CA TRP A 33 2.98 -8.03 3.35
C TRP A 33 1.48 -8.23 3.29
N GLN A 34 1.09 -9.46 3.01
CA GLN A 34 -0.28 -9.92 2.96
C GLN A 34 -0.32 -11.34 3.54
N GLU A 35 -1.19 -11.58 4.51
CA GLU A 35 -1.31 -12.88 5.18
C GLU A 35 -1.76 -13.98 4.21
N ALA A 36 -2.80 -13.69 3.42
CA ALA A 36 -3.34 -14.59 2.41
C ALA A 36 -4.01 -13.77 1.29
N PRO A 37 -4.15 -14.32 0.07
CA PRO A 37 -4.94 -13.71 -0.99
C PRO A 37 -6.34 -13.29 -0.50
N ILE A 38 -6.81 -12.11 -0.90
CA ILE A 38 -8.15 -11.64 -0.56
C ILE A 38 -9.15 -12.41 -1.44
N PRO A 39 -10.06 -13.21 -0.87
CA PRO A 39 -10.97 -14.01 -1.68
C PRO A 39 -11.90 -13.14 -2.52
N ALA A 40 -12.45 -13.73 -3.59
CA ALA A 40 -13.47 -13.11 -4.41
C ALA A 40 -14.70 -12.72 -3.56
N ASN A 41 -15.26 -11.53 -3.82
CA ASN A 41 -16.34 -10.93 -3.02
C ASN A 41 -16.04 -10.81 -1.51
N GLY A 42 -14.75 -10.85 -1.13
CA GLY A 42 -14.30 -10.86 0.25
C GLY A 42 -13.61 -9.57 0.67
N ALA A 43 -13.13 -9.56 1.91
CA ALA A 43 -12.30 -8.48 2.45
C ALA A 43 -11.06 -9.06 3.13
N GLY A 44 -9.97 -8.32 3.07
CA GLY A 44 -8.70 -8.72 3.65
C GLY A 44 -7.84 -7.53 4.06
N ALA A 45 -6.78 -7.81 4.80
CA ALA A 45 -5.83 -6.80 5.22
C ALA A 45 -4.52 -6.93 4.42
N VAL A 46 -3.98 -5.78 4.02
CA VAL A 46 -2.63 -5.67 3.51
C VAL A 46 -1.83 -4.70 4.36
N VAL A 47 -0.53 -4.93 4.45
CA VAL A 47 0.39 -4.05 5.16
C VAL A 47 1.44 -3.56 4.17
N VAL A 48 1.63 -2.25 4.13
CA VAL A 48 2.68 -1.59 3.35
C VAL A 48 3.56 -0.77 4.28
N GLY A 49 4.85 -0.73 3.97
CA GLY A 49 5.87 -0.04 4.76
C GLY A 49 7.00 0.45 3.86
N ILE A 50 7.77 1.42 4.35
CA ILE A 50 8.93 1.95 3.62
C ILE A 50 10.18 1.33 4.23
N LYS A 51 11.15 0.95 3.38
CA LYS A 51 12.40 0.36 3.85
C LYS A 51 13.40 1.49 4.19
N GLY A 52 13.70 1.66 5.48
CA GLY A 52 14.75 2.57 5.97
C GLY A 52 14.25 3.79 6.73
N GLU A 53 15.17 4.62 7.20
CA GLU A 53 14.94 5.83 8.02
C GLU A 53 14.33 6.99 7.21
N ARG A 54 14.41 6.91 5.88
CA ARG A 54 13.86 7.91 4.96
C ARG A 54 12.43 7.54 4.58
N ALA A 55 11.53 7.92 5.45
CA ALA A 55 10.21 8.33 5.00
C ALA A 55 9.68 9.43 5.91
N GLN A 56 10.38 10.56 5.91
CA GLN A 56 9.72 11.85 6.08
C GLN A 56 8.87 12.11 4.82
N LEU A 57 7.94 11.22 4.50
CA LEU A 57 6.88 11.52 3.55
C LEU A 57 5.88 12.36 4.34
N GLY A 58 6.25 13.62 4.57
CA GLY A 58 5.39 14.65 5.16
C GLY A 58 4.33 15.16 4.19
N CYS A 59 4.13 14.45 3.07
CA CYS A 59 3.29 14.87 1.97
C CYS A 59 1.98 14.08 2.00
N PRO A 60 0.86 14.68 1.58
CA PRO A 60 -0.22 13.89 1.01
C PRO A 60 0.30 13.23 -0.28
N CYS A 61 0.47 11.92 -0.24
CA CYS A 61 0.92 11.11 -1.37
C CYS A 61 -0.22 10.28 -1.96
N THR A 62 -0.03 9.78 -3.17
CA THR A 62 -0.91 8.77 -3.76
C THR A 62 -0.30 7.39 -3.54
N LEU A 63 -1.00 6.51 -2.83
CA LEU A 63 -0.62 5.11 -2.71
C LEU A 63 -1.26 4.29 -3.84
N LYS A 64 -0.44 3.56 -4.57
CA LYS A 64 -0.86 2.62 -5.61
C LYS A 64 -0.51 1.21 -5.16
N LEU A 65 -1.49 0.30 -5.25
CA LEU A 65 -1.33 -1.14 -5.02
C LEU A 65 -1.79 -1.88 -6.27
N TRP A 66 -1.11 -2.95 -6.68
CA TRP A 66 -1.53 -3.73 -7.84
C TRP A 66 -1.40 -5.23 -7.60
N GLU A 67 -2.21 -6.00 -8.32
CA GLU A 67 -2.25 -7.45 -8.19
C GLU A 67 -1.19 -8.18 -9.01
N ALA A 68 -0.98 -9.46 -8.68
CA ALA A 68 0.01 -10.32 -9.33
C ALA A 68 -0.38 -10.78 -10.74
N GLN A 69 -1.65 -11.14 -10.94
CA GLN A 69 -2.09 -11.93 -12.10
C GLN A 69 -3.13 -11.19 -12.95
N GLY A 70 -3.29 -9.87 -12.77
CA GLY A 70 -4.32 -9.13 -13.48
C GLY A 70 -4.15 -7.61 -13.43
N PRO A 71 -5.08 -6.88 -14.06
CA PRO A 71 -4.97 -5.43 -14.22
C PRO A 71 -5.47 -4.64 -13.00
N ARG A 72 -5.99 -5.30 -11.94
CA ARG A 72 -6.65 -4.61 -10.82
C ARG A 72 -5.62 -3.84 -9.99
N THR A 73 -5.71 -2.52 -10.10
CA THR A 73 -4.95 -1.54 -9.33
C THR A 73 -5.88 -0.84 -8.34
N VAL A 74 -5.41 -0.63 -7.12
CA VAL A 74 -6.10 0.14 -6.08
C VAL A 74 -5.30 1.40 -5.81
N THR A 75 -5.96 2.55 -5.91
CA THR A 75 -5.33 3.86 -5.70
C THR A 75 -5.98 4.57 -4.52
N PHE A 76 -5.17 4.96 -3.54
CA PHE A 76 -5.58 5.81 -2.44
C PHE A 76 -4.90 7.16 -2.62
N VAL A 77 -5.70 8.21 -2.77
CA VAL A 77 -5.19 9.59 -2.87
C VAL A 77 -5.13 10.22 -1.48
N ASN A 78 -4.25 11.22 -1.31
CA ASN A 78 -4.15 12.01 -0.09
C ASN A 78 -3.79 11.18 1.16
N VAL A 79 -2.93 10.17 1.00
CA VAL A 79 -2.48 9.30 2.07
C VAL A 79 -1.31 9.96 2.80
N THR A 80 -1.42 10.07 4.12
CA THR A 80 -0.30 10.43 4.99
C THR A 80 0.35 9.16 5.52
N PHE A 81 1.63 8.95 5.20
CA PHE A 81 2.38 7.86 5.81
C PHE A 81 2.83 8.27 7.21
N PRO A 82 2.58 7.47 8.25
CA PRO A 82 3.01 7.81 9.59
C PRO A 82 4.55 7.84 9.62
N VAL A 83 5.10 8.97 10.03
CA VAL A 83 6.51 9.04 10.42
C VAL A 83 6.69 8.07 11.59
N SER A 84 7.70 7.21 11.51
CA SER A 84 8.12 6.47 12.70
C SER A 84 8.64 7.54 13.66
N GLN A 85 7.84 7.92 14.67
CA GLN A 85 8.39 8.64 15.80
C GLN A 85 9.35 7.67 16.46
N GLN A 86 10.63 7.80 16.14
CA GLN A 86 11.69 7.17 16.90
C GLN A 86 11.45 7.61 18.35
N ALA A 87 11.12 6.65 19.22
CA ALA A 87 10.95 6.94 20.64
C ALA A 87 12.23 7.64 21.10
N ALA A 88 12.09 8.87 21.59
CA ALA A 88 13.20 9.62 22.15
C ALA A 88 13.85 8.80 23.28
N PRO A 89 15.18 8.89 23.46
CA PRO A 89 15.92 8.12 24.45
C PRO A 89 15.46 8.36 25.90
#